data_AF-A8UFE2-F1
#
_entry.id   AF-A8UFE2-F1
#
_cell.length_a   1.000
_cell.length_b   1.000
_cell.length_c   1.000
_cell.angle_alpha   90.00
_cell.angle_beta   90.00
_cell.angle_gamma   90.00
#
_symmetry.space_group_name_H-M   'P 1'
#
loop_
_entity.id
_entity.type
_entity.pdbx_description
1 polymer ?
#
loop_
_entity_poly.entity_id
_entity_poly.type
_entity_poly.pdbx_seq_one_letter_code
_entity_poly.pdbx_strand_id
1 'polypeptide(L)'
;MTRTIPVSGKYNDRQKAVYNAVNRVKKEATKMLVPGTLWEQYHVEVGKLMTSELLGLGLIDKADVQNENPDWPAYKKYFMHGTSHHMGLDTHDYGLLNEPMQANMVFTVEPGIYIPDEGFGIRLEDDVVIQDSGEPFNLMRNIPIEIEEIEEIMNS
;
A
#
# COMPACT_ATOMS: atom_id res chain seq x y z
N MET A 1 -7.82 0.80 8.60
CA MET A 1 -8.44 -0.01 7.51
C MET A 1 -9.08 0.87 6.45
N THR A 2 -8.74 0.62 5.18
CA THR A 2 -9.32 1.26 3.99
C THR A 2 -9.60 0.18 2.93
N ARG A 3 -10.77 0.26 2.29
CA ARG A 3 -11.13 -0.51 1.08
C ARG A 3 -11.65 0.47 0.03
N THR A 4 -11.35 0.19 -1.22
CA THR A 4 -11.96 0.87 -2.37
C THR A 4 -12.81 -0.17 -3.09
N ILE A 5 -14.07 0.14 -3.42
CA ILE A 5 -15.01 -0.81 -4.05
C ILE A 5 -15.77 -0.14 -5.20
N PRO A 6 -16.23 -0.88 -6.22
CA PRO A 6 -16.99 -0.33 -7.32
C PRO A 6 -18.45 -0.20 -6.89
N VAL A 7 -18.99 1.02 -6.83
CA VAL A 7 -20.40 1.25 -6.43
C VAL A 7 -21.38 0.48 -7.32
N SER A 8 -21.00 0.22 -8.59
CA SER A 8 -21.75 -0.60 -9.54
C SER A 8 -21.74 -2.11 -9.26
N GLY A 9 -20.95 -2.59 -8.29
CA GLY A 9 -20.72 -4.01 -8.04
C GLY A 9 -19.73 -4.69 -8.99
N LYS A 10 -19.18 -3.97 -9.98
CA LYS A 10 -18.14 -4.48 -10.90
C LYS A 10 -17.12 -3.42 -11.26
N TYR A 11 -15.84 -3.76 -11.17
CA TYR A 11 -14.76 -2.91 -11.62
C TYR A 11 -14.66 -2.95 -13.15
N ASN A 12 -14.38 -1.80 -13.78
CA ASN A 12 -13.93 -1.78 -15.17
C ASN A 12 -12.45 -2.17 -15.28
N ASP A 13 -11.98 -2.44 -16.51
CA ASP A 13 -10.61 -2.92 -16.74
C ASP A 13 -9.53 -1.98 -16.18
N ARG A 14 -9.73 -0.66 -16.30
CA ARG A 14 -8.77 0.33 -15.78
C ARG A 14 -8.74 0.34 -14.26
N GLN A 15 -9.90 0.27 -13.61
CA GLN A 15 -10.01 0.16 -12.16
C GLN A 15 -9.39 -1.16 -11.67
N LYS A 16 -9.63 -2.30 -12.36
CA LYS A 16 -9.00 -3.59 -12.02
C LYS A 16 -7.48 -3.52 -12.10
N ALA A 17 -6.94 -2.89 -13.14
CA ALA A 17 -5.49 -2.73 -13.31
C ALA A 17 -4.85 -1.95 -12.15
N VAL A 18 -5.42 -0.78 -11.82
CA VAL A 18 -4.92 0.07 -10.72
C VAL A 18 -5.13 -0.59 -9.36
N TYR A 19 -6.28 -1.26 -9.15
CA TYR A 19 -6.58 -1.97 -7.91
C TYR A 19 -5.55 -3.07 -7.63
N ASN A 20 -5.32 -3.92 -8.63
CA ASN A 20 -4.37 -5.01 -8.52
C ASN A 20 -2.94 -4.52 -8.32
N ALA A 21 -2.56 -3.39 -8.93
CA ALA A 21 -1.28 -2.74 -8.66
C ALA A 21 -1.14 -2.34 -7.19
N VAL A 22 -2.14 -1.63 -6.63
CA VAL A 22 -2.15 -1.27 -5.20
C VAL A 22 -2.11 -2.50 -4.31
N ASN A 23 -2.90 -3.54 -4.62
CA ASN A 23 -2.93 -4.78 -3.83
C ASN A 23 -1.59 -5.53 -3.87
N ARG A 24 -0.90 -5.55 -5.02
CA ARG A 24 0.47 -6.12 -5.11
C ARG A 24 1.46 -5.35 -4.26
N VAL A 25 1.47 -4.01 -4.32
CA VAL A 25 2.33 -3.19 -3.44
C VAL A 25 2.02 -3.49 -1.98
N LYS A 26 0.74 -3.57 -1.60
CA LYS A 26 0.33 -3.86 -0.22
C LYS A 26 0.86 -5.22 0.26
N LYS A 27 0.69 -6.27 -0.56
CA LYS A 27 1.15 -7.63 -0.23
C LYS A 27 2.66 -7.66 -0.04
N GLU A 28 3.43 -7.07 -0.94
CA GLU A 28 4.89 -7.03 -0.82
C GLU A 28 5.37 -6.14 0.33
N ALA A 29 4.75 -4.98 0.54
CA ALA A 29 5.03 -4.10 1.66
C ALA A 29 4.74 -4.80 3.01
N THR A 30 3.67 -5.59 3.10
CA THR A 30 3.35 -6.35 4.33
C THR A 30 4.49 -7.30 4.71
N LYS A 31 5.05 -8.03 3.73
CA LYS A 31 6.14 -8.98 3.96
C LYS A 31 7.44 -8.34 4.48
N MET A 32 7.62 -7.03 4.28
CA MET A 32 8.82 -6.31 4.71
C MET A 32 8.78 -5.84 6.17
N LEU A 33 7.60 -5.84 6.81
CA LEU A 33 7.44 -5.40 8.21
C LEU A 33 7.85 -6.52 9.18
N VAL A 34 9.16 -6.80 9.25
CA VAL A 34 9.73 -7.85 10.10
C VAL A 34 10.70 -7.26 11.13
N PRO A 35 11.06 -7.99 12.20
CA PRO A 35 12.05 -7.51 13.16
C PRO A 35 13.36 -7.12 12.50
N GLY A 36 13.91 -5.95 12.87
CA GLY A 36 15.14 -5.42 12.30
C GLY A 36 14.95 -4.49 11.10
N THR A 37 13.76 -4.44 10.47
CA THR A 37 13.47 -3.48 9.40
C THR A 37 13.57 -2.05 9.92
N LEU A 38 14.24 -1.19 9.16
CA LEU A 38 14.27 0.26 9.42
C LEU A 38 13.15 0.96 8.65
N TRP A 39 12.44 1.86 9.33
CA TRP A 39 11.30 2.60 8.79
C TRP A 39 11.60 3.31 7.46
N GLU A 40 12.72 4.03 7.41
CA GLU A 40 13.14 4.77 6.22
C GLU A 40 13.41 3.84 5.04
N GLN A 41 14.15 2.75 5.27
CA GLN A 41 14.46 1.76 4.23
C GLN A 41 13.20 1.06 3.72
N TYR A 42 12.27 0.76 4.63
CA TYR A 42 10.97 0.22 4.27
C TYR A 42 10.22 1.12 3.27
N HIS A 43 10.13 2.43 3.53
CA HIS A 43 9.48 3.36 2.61
C HIS A 43 10.22 3.51 1.28
N VAL A 44 11.55 3.44 1.28
CA VAL A 44 12.36 3.43 0.05
C VAL A 44 12.04 2.19 -0.81
N GLU A 45 12.01 1.00 -0.22
CA GLU A 45 11.70 -0.24 -0.95
C GLU A 45 10.26 -0.25 -1.47
N VAL A 46 9.30 0.22 -0.67
CA VAL A 46 7.91 0.38 -1.16
C VAL A 46 7.82 1.40 -2.28
N GLY A 47 8.60 2.48 -2.22
CA GLY A 47 8.71 3.46 -3.30
C GLY A 47 9.14 2.81 -4.62
N LYS A 48 10.11 1.90 -4.60
CA LYS A 48 10.56 1.15 -5.80
C LYS A 48 9.45 0.25 -6.36
N LEU A 49 8.71 -0.44 -5.49
CA LEU A 49 7.56 -1.25 -5.90
C LEU A 49 6.49 -0.37 -6.57
N MET A 50 6.16 0.76 -5.96
CA MET A 50 5.20 1.70 -6.51
C MET A 50 5.66 2.26 -7.86
N THR A 51 6.93 2.65 -8.00
CA THR A 51 7.51 3.09 -9.29
C THR A 51 7.33 2.03 -10.37
N SER A 52 7.61 0.76 -10.05
CA SER A 52 7.44 -0.36 -11.00
C SER A 52 5.98 -0.51 -11.44
N GLU A 53 5.03 -0.43 -10.51
CA GLU A 53 3.60 -0.53 -10.82
C GLU A 53 3.10 0.67 -11.64
N LEU A 54 3.53 1.89 -11.32
CA LEU A 54 3.15 3.09 -12.06
C LEU A 54 3.72 3.10 -13.49
N LEU A 55 4.93 2.59 -13.70
CA LEU A 55 5.48 2.34 -15.04
C LEU A 55 4.63 1.32 -15.81
N GLY A 56 4.24 0.22 -15.17
CA GLY A 56 3.37 -0.80 -15.76
C GLY A 56 1.97 -0.29 -16.12
N LEU A 57 1.45 0.66 -15.34
CA LEU A 57 0.17 1.32 -15.58
C LEU A 57 0.24 2.46 -16.62
N GLY A 58 1.45 2.85 -17.05
CA GLY A 58 1.69 3.98 -17.95
C GLY A 58 1.39 5.35 -17.32
N LEU A 59 1.44 5.45 -15.99
CA LEU A 59 1.18 6.71 -15.26
C LEU A 59 2.44 7.58 -15.14
N ILE A 60 3.60 6.95 -15.15
CA ILE A 60 4.92 7.59 -15.28
C ILE A 60 5.71 6.85 -16.34
N ASP A 61 6.75 7.48 -16.87
CA ASP A 61 7.67 6.86 -17.82
C ASP A 61 9.12 6.78 -17.30
N LYS A 62 10.02 6.22 -18.12
CA LYS A 62 11.43 6.08 -17.76
C LYS A 62 12.15 7.42 -17.62
N ALA A 63 11.72 8.44 -18.35
CA ALA A 63 12.31 9.77 -18.27
C ALA A 63 11.89 10.44 -16.95
N ASP A 64 10.65 10.25 -16.49
CA ASP A 64 10.21 10.71 -15.17
C ASP A 64 11.12 10.16 -14.06
N VAL A 65 11.41 8.85 -14.09
CA VAL A 65 12.25 8.18 -13.09
C VAL A 65 13.72 8.61 -13.20
N GLN A 66 14.26 8.75 -14.42
CA GLN A 66 15.65 9.18 -14.62
C GLN A 66 15.91 10.62 -14.16
N ASN A 67 14.90 11.49 -14.23
CA ASN A 67 14.99 12.90 -13.88
C ASN A 67 14.30 13.21 -12.54
N GLU A 68 14.03 12.20 -11.72
CA GLU A 68 13.30 12.40 -10.47
C GLU A 68 14.10 13.22 -9.46
N ASN A 69 13.39 13.96 -8.62
CA ASN A 69 13.99 14.57 -7.44
C ASN A 69 14.19 13.47 -6.38
N PRO A 70 15.41 13.24 -5.85
CA PRO A 70 15.62 12.27 -4.77
C PRO A 70 14.74 12.54 -3.53
N ASP A 71 14.46 13.81 -3.23
CA ASP A 71 13.60 14.20 -2.10
C ASP A 71 12.10 14.05 -2.42
N TRP A 72 11.74 13.95 -3.70
CA TRP A 72 10.38 13.75 -4.19
C TRP A 72 10.36 12.85 -5.43
N PRO A 73 10.56 11.53 -5.26
CA PRO A 73 10.69 10.59 -6.37
C PRO A 73 9.44 10.59 -7.27
N ALA A 74 9.58 10.14 -8.52
CA ALA A 74 8.52 10.27 -9.52
C ALA A 74 7.19 9.64 -9.08
N TYR A 75 7.24 8.52 -8.33
CA TYR A 75 6.04 7.85 -7.82
C TYR A 75 5.19 8.74 -6.91
N LYS A 76 5.78 9.73 -6.23
CA LYS A 76 5.07 10.64 -5.31
C LYS A 76 4.02 11.48 -6.01
N LYS A 77 4.06 11.59 -7.35
CA LYS A 77 3.01 12.20 -8.17
C LYS A 77 1.64 11.52 -7.96
N TYR A 78 1.62 10.19 -7.83
CA TYR A 78 0.39 9.39 -7.69
C TYR A 78 0.27 8.71 -6.32
N PHE A 79 1.34 8.67 -5.52
CA PHE A 79 1.38 8.11 -4.16
C PHE A 79 2.17 9.01 -3.21
N MET A 80 1.56 10.10 -2.74
CA MET A 80 2.24 11.19 -2.03
C MET A 80 2.47 10.95 -0.52
N HIS A 81 1.67 10.11 0.13
CA HIS A 81 1.75 9.86 1.57
C HIS A 81 2.74 8.72 1.92
N GLY A 82 2.87 8.41 3.21
CA GLY A 82 3.63 7.25 3.69
C GLY A 82 2.85 5.95 3.55
N THR A 83 3.55 4.82 3.51
CA THR A 83 2.92 3.48 3.40
C THR A 83 2.38 2.95 4.71
N SER A 84 2.87 3.45 5.85
CA SER A 84 2.56 2.90 7.17
C SER A 84 2.61 4.01 8.22
N HIS A 85 1.92 3.80 9.33
CA HIS A 85 2.14 4.45 10.63
C HIS A 85 1.89 3.43 11.75
N HIS A 86 2.38 3.72 12.97
CA HIS A 86 2.05 2.92 14.15
C HIS A 86 0.55 2.98 14.46
N MET A 87 0.01 1.89 15.02
CA MET A 87 -1.39 1.77 15.41
C MET A 87 -1.51 1.22 16.83
N GLY A 88 -2.44 1.75 17.62
CA GLY A 88 -2.69 1.26 18.97
C GLY A 88 -3.74 2.07 19.71
N LEU A 89 -3.36 2.80 20.75
CA LEU A 89 -4.31 3.62 21.52
C LEU A 89 -4.78 4.84 20.73
N ASP A 90 -3.90 5.40 19.90
CA ASP A 90 -4.21 6.43 18.92
C ASP A 90 -4.18 5.83 17.50
N THR A 91 -4.94 6.43 16.57
CA THR A 91 -4.95 5.99 15.17
C THR A 91 -3.56 6.16 14.54
N HIS A 92 -2.94 7.32 14.75
CA HIS A 92 -1.51 7.50 14.48
C HIS A 92 -0.79 7.40 15.82
N ASP A 93 -0.47 6.16 16.21
CA ASP A 93 0.10 5.92 17.53
C ASP A 93 1.57 6.35 17.60
N TYR A 94 2.05 6.54 18.81
CA TYR A 94 3.44 6.86 19.07
C TYR A 94 4.36 5.67 18.77
N GLY A 95 5.52 5.95 18.17
CA GLY A 95 6.61 4.99 18.07
C GLY A 95 7.90 5.62 17.55
N LEU A 96 9.04 5.02 17.90
CA LEU A 96 10.35 5.47 17.48
C LEU A 96 10.63 5.01 16.05
N LEU A 97 10.56 5.93 15.09
CA LEU A 97 10.74 5.61 13.66
C LEU A 97 12.21 5.47 13.25
N ASN A 98 13.15 5.83 14.12
CA ASN A 98 14.59 5.75 13.88
C ASN A 98 15.23 4.48 14.47
N GLU A 99 14.46 3.65 15.16
CA GLU A 99 14.90 2.38 15.73
C GLU A 99 14.41 1.21 14.84
N PRO A 100 15.10 0.05 14.86
CA PRO A 100 14.62 -1.13 14.16
C PRO A 100 13.26 -1.59 14.68
N MET A 101 12.37 -1.97 13.76
CA MET A 101 11.09 -2.59 14.09
C MET A 101 11.29 -3.84 14.95
N GLN A 102 10.35 -4.10 15.87
CA GLN A 102 10.39 -5.23 16.78
C GLN A 102 9.09 -6.04 16.71
N ALA A 103 9.15 -7.29 17.14
CA ALA A 103 7.96 -8.11 17.30
C ALA A 103 6.93 -7.44 18.21
N ASN A 104 5.65 -7.70 17.94
CA ASN A 104 4.48 -7.10 18.59
C ASN A 104 4.23 -5.62 18.30
N MET A 105 5.07 -4.94 17.52
CA MET A 105 4.70 -3.64 16.97
C MET A 105 3.53 -3.81 15.98
N VAL A 106 2.61 -2.85 15.98
CA VAL A 106 1.44 -2.83 15.10
C VAL A 106 1.54 -1.64 14.15
N PHE A 107 1.33 -1.90 12.87
CA PHE A 107 1.42 -0.91 11.80
C PHE A 107 0.24 -1.03 10.84
N THR A 108 -0.12 0.09 10.20
CA THR A 108 -0.89 0.06 8.96
C THR A 108 -0.01 -0.34 7.78
N VAL A 109 -0.60 -0.89 6.72
CA VAL A 109 0.01 -1.03 5.40
C VAL A 109 -0.97 -0.52 4.37
N GLU A 110 -0.78 0.73 3.92
CA GLU A 110 -1.80 1.53 3.24
C GLU A 110 -1.38 2.17 1.89
N PRO A 111 -0.76 1.44 0.95
CA PRO A 111 -0.43 2.03 -0.34
C PRO A 111 -1.68 2.52 -1.08
N GLY A 112 -1.51 3.55 -1.90
CA GLY A 112 -2.56 4.05 -2.76
C GLY A 112 -2.05 4.70 -4.04
N ILE A 113 -2.89 4.71 -5.07
CA ILE A 113 -2.65 5.38 -6.35
C ILE A 113 -3.84 6.30 -6.61
N TYR A 114 -3.59 7.60 -6.75
CA TYR A 114 -4.61 8.62 -6.96
C TYR A 114 -4.40 9.29 -8.32
N ILE A 115 -5.38 9.21 -9.23
CA ILE A 115 -5.25 9.64 -10.62
C ILE A 115 -6.31 10.73 -10.91
N PRO A 116 -6.05 12.01 -10.54
CA PRO A 116 -7.02 13.09 -10.75
C PRO A 116 -7.52 13.22 -12.19
N ASP A 117 -6.64 13.02 -13.18
CA ASP A 117 -6.97 13.11 -14.60
C ASP A 117 -7.97 12.03 -15.06
N GLU A 118 -8.00 10.87 -14.37
CA GLU A 118 -8.96 9.79 -14.62
C GLU A 118 -10.17 9.86 -13.65
N GLY A 119 -10.16 10.78 -12.68
CA GLY A 119 -11.27 11.02 -11.75
C GLY A 119 -11.43 9.98 -10.64
N PHE A 120 -10.43 9.14 -10.36
CA PHE A 120 -10.50 8.16 -9.27
C PHE A 120 -9.15 7.91 -8.59
N GLY A 121 -9.21 7.27 -7.41
CA GLY A 121 -8.05 6.78 -6.69
C GLY A 121 -8.38 5.52 -5.92
N ILE A 122 -7.37 4.72 -5.62
CA ILE A 122 -7.50 3.46 -4.90
C ILE A 122 -6.50 3.48 -3.76
N ARG A 123 -6.97 3.27 -2.53
CA ARG A 123 -6.14 2.93 -1.37
C ARG A 123 -6.66 1.64 -0.76
N LEU A 124 -5.73 0.77 -0.37
CA LEU A 124 -6.02 -0.47 0.33
C LEU A 124 -5.16 -0.53 1.58
N GLU A 125 -5.78 -0.77 2.73
CA GLU A 125 -5.10 -0.68 4.01
C GLU A 125 -5.58 -1.78 4.96
N ASP A 126 -4.61 -2.50 5.52
CA ASP A 126 -4.79 -3.42 6.63
C ASP A 126 -3.87 -3.06 7.80
N ASP A 127 -4.26 -3.50 8.99
CA ASP A 127 -3.47 -3.39 10.20
C ASP A 127 -2.79 -4.73 10.46
N VAL A 128 -1.48 -4.72 10.71
CA VAL A 128 -0.67 -5.93 10.87
C VAL A 128 0.18 -5.88 12.13
N VAL A 129 0.41 -7.05 12.72
CA VAL A 129 1.27 -7.23 13.90
C VAL A 129 2.55 -7.93 13.47
N ILE A 130 3.70 -7.27 13.70
CA ILE A 130 5.01 -7.88 13.44
C ILE A 130 5.17 -9.11 14.35
N GLN A 131 5.53 -10.25 13.74
CA GLN A 131 5.77 -11.51 14.45
C GLN A 131 7.24 -11.65 14.84
N ASP A 132 7.57 -12.54 15.77
CA ASP A 132 8.97 -12.89 16.09
C ASP A 132 9.73 -13.46 14.87
N SER A 133 9.00 -14.09 13.95
CA SER A 133 9.52 -14.60 12.67
C SER A 133 8.38 -14.77 11.66
N GLY A 134 8.71 -14.73 10.37
CA GLY A 134 7.73 -14.90 9.29
C GLY A 134 6.98 -13.61 8.91
N GLU A 135 5.92 -13.77 8.13
CA GLU A 135 5.08 -12.65 7.66
C GLU A 135 4.24 -12.07 8.82
N PRO A 136 4.00 -10.75 8.85
CA PRO A 136 3.12 -10.14 9.84
C PRO A 136 1.74 -10.76 9.90
N PHE A 137 1.20 -10.85 11.11
CA PHE A 137 -0.17 -11.30 11.31
C PHE A 137 -1.13 -10.18 10.94
N ASN A 138 -1.88 -10.39 9.86
CA ASN A 138 -2.89 -9.44 9.41
C ASN A 138 -4.19 -9.56 10.25
N LEU A 139 -4.52 -8.48 10.97
CA LEU A 139 -5.70 -8.37 11.83
C LEU A 139 -7.00 -8.27 11.01
N MET A 140 -6.89 -7.85 9.75
CA MET A 140 -8.01 -7.61 8.84
C MET A 140 -8.14 -8.70 7.76
N ARG A 141 -7.43 -9.83 7.89
CA ARG A 141 -7.37 -10.90 6.87
C ARG A 141 -8.71 -11.53 6.48
N ASN A 142 -9.75 -11.36 7.32
CA ASN A 142 -11.09 -11.88 7.06
C ASN A 142 -11.99 -10.87 6.33
N ILE A 143 -11.47 -9.68 5.99
CA ILE A 143 -12.20 -8.65 5.25
C ILE A 143 -11.79 -8.76 3.78
N PRO A 144 -12.74 -9.00 2.86
CA PRO A 144 -12.47 -9.17 1.43
C PRO A 144 -11.58 -8.09 0.84
N ILE A 145 -10.64 -8.51 -0.01
CA ILE A 145 -9.69 -7.61 -0.68
C ILE A 145 -9.34 -8.07 -2.11
N GLU A 146 -9.63 -9.31 -2.48
CA GLU A 146 -9.47 -9.74 -3.87
C GLU A 146 -10.68 -9.28 -4.69
N ILE A 147 -10.44 -8.86 -5.93
CA ILE A 147 -11.48 -8.30 -6.80
C ILE A 147 -12.62 -9.29 -6.98
N GLU A 148 -12.29 -10.56 -7.22
CA GLU A 148 -13.25 -11.62 -7.48
C GLU A 148 -14.17 -11.85 -6.27
N GLU A 149 -13.61 -11.87 -5.07
CA GLU A 149 -14.36 -12.02 -3.81
C GLU A 149 -15.28 -10.82 -3.57
N ILE A 150 -14.80 -9.59 -3.83
CA ILE A 150 -15.61 -8.37 -3.70
C ILE A 150 -16.76 -8.37 -4.70
N GLU A 151 -16.49 -8.67 -5.98
CA GLU A 151 -17.52 -8.72 -7.01
C GLU A 151 -18.54 -9.84 -6.70
N GLU A 152 -18.12 -10.99 -6.20
CA GLU A 152 -19.03 -12.07 -5.80
C GLU A 152 -19.99 -11.63 -4.69
N ILE A 153 -19.48 -11.04 -3.61
CA ILE A 153 -20.29 -10.59 -2.46
C ILE A 153 -21.26 -9.48 -2.87
N MET A 154 -20.83 -8.54 -3.73
CA MET A 154 -21.68 -7.40 -4.13
C MET A 154 -22.80 -7.77 -5.11
N ASN A 155 -22.72 -8.93 -5.76
CA ASN A 155 -23.70 -9.40 -6.74
C ASN A 155 -24.49 -10.64 -6.27
N SER A 156 -24.43 -10.96 -4.97
CA SER A 156 -25.18 -12.05 -4.34
C SER A 156 -26.56 -11.61 -3.83
#